data_AF-A0A3N9UEP6-F1
#
_entry.id   AF-A0A3N9UEP6-F1
#
_cell.length_a   1.000
_cell.length_b   1.000
_cell.length_c   1.000
_cell.angle_alpha   90.00
_cell.angle_beta   90.00
_cell.angle_gamma   90.00
#
_symmetry.space_group_name_H-M   'P 1'
#
loop_
_entity.id
_entity.type
_entity.pdbx_description
1 polymer ?
#
loop_
_entity_poly.entity_id
_entity_poly.type
_entity_poly.pdbx_seq_one_letter_code
_entity_poly.pdbx_strand_id
1 'polypeptide(L)'
;MVILFVFQQNMKTKAEVKEEAFVYRLVTEKAEYSENEAIKIYAELEYIGDKEEIEISHRNSPFYFPIVETTRNYEIDYFMTLPLKITKLIKGKPLREEYLGSGGYGSQDEKEYIEFMKRIMNNEFPKGYYVVNGLADFNVIDNGDTKEKKNYEINAQIEFRVNNN
;
A
#
# COMPACT_ATOMS: atom_id res chain seq x y z
N MET A 1 -12.16 -20.97 -37.90
CA MET A 1 -12.44 -19.84 -36.98
C MET A 1 -11.70 -20.13 -35.69
N VAL A 2 -10.55 -19.49 -35.45
CA VAL A 2 -9.77 -19.68 -34.23
C VAL A 2 -10.33 -18.69 -33.21
N ILE A 3 -10.99 -19.20 -32.17
CA ILE A 3 -11.41 -18.39 -31.04
C ILE A 3 -10.17 -18.22 -30.17
N LEU A 4 -9.57 -17.02 -30.24
CA LEU A 4 -8.49 -16.62 -29.35
C LEU A 4 -9.11 -16.28 -27.99
N PHE A 5 -9.04 -17.21 -27.04
CA PHE A 5 -9.34 -16.90 -25.64
C PHE A 5 -8.18 -16.08 -25.08
N VAL A 6 -8.35 -14.76 -25.06
CA VAL A 6 -7.52 -13.90 -24.21
C VAL A 6 -7.99 -14.17 -22.78
N PHE A 7 -7.18 -14.89 -22.00
CA PHE A 7 -7.36 -14.95 -20.55
C PHE A 7 -7.07 -13.56 -19.99
N GLN A 8 -8.11 -12.74 -19.85
CA GLN A 8 -8.04 -11.55 -19.03
C GLN A 8 -7.96 -12.02 -17.57
N GLN A 9 -6.75 -12.09 -17.04
CA GLN A 9 -6.52 -12.19 -15.60
C GLN A 9 -7.17 -10.93 -14.99
N ASN A 10 -8.27 -11.09 -14.26
CA ASN A 10 -8.91 -9.99 -13.56
C ASN A 10 -8.01 -9.56 -12.39
N MET A 11 -7.03 -8.69 -12.67
CA MET A 11 -6.18 -8.10 -11.64
C MET A 11 -7.03 -7.34 -10.63
N LYS A 12 -6.81 -7.62 -9.35
CA LYS A 12 -7.54 -6.98 -8.27
C LYS A 12 -6.95 -5.60 -8.02
N THR A 13 -7.54 -4.56 -8.61
CA THR A 13 -7.07 -3.17 -8.46
C THR A 13 -7.56 -2.50 -7.19
N LYS A 14 -8.54 -3.10 -6.51
CA LYS A 14 -9.12 -2.60 -5.27
C LYS A 14 -9.32 -3.74 -4.29
N ALA A 15 -8.95 -3.50 -3.05
CA ALA A 15 -9.24 -4.38 -1.94
C ALA A 15 -9.84 -3.58 -0.80
N GLU A 16 -10.85 -4.13 -0.15
CA GLU A 16 -11.46 -3.58 1.06
C GLU A 16 -11.51 -4.69 2.11
N VAL A 17 -11.08 -4.35 3.32
CA VAL A 17 -11.13 -5.24 4.49
C VAL A 17 -11.77 -4.47 5.63
N LYS A 18 -12.83 -5.04 6.19
CA LYS A 18 -13.49 -4.52 7.38
C LYS A 18 -13.03 -5.33 8.59
N GLU A 19 -12.49 -4.64 9.58
CA GLU A 19 -12.10 -5.22 10.86
C GLU A 19 -12.70 -4.38 11.98
N GLU A 20 -13.71 -4.95 12.65
CA GLU A 20 -14.47 -4.29 13.72
C GLU A 20 -14.98 -2.89 13.33
N ALA A 21 -14.40 -1.85 13.94
CA ALA A 21 -14.75 -0.45 13.75
C ALA A 21 -13.94 0.23 12.65
N PHE A 22 -13.20 -0.52 11.83
CA PHE A 22 -12.32 0.01 10.80
C PHE A 22 -12.62 -0.60 9.44
N VAL A 23 -12.52 0.23 8.40
CA VAL A 23 -12.50 -0.20 7.00
C VAL A 23 -11.18 0.25 6.40
N TYR A 24 -10.37 -0.71 5.98
CA TYR A 24 -9.14 -0.49 5.25
C TYR A 24 -9.38 -0.70 3.76
N ARG A 25 -8.90 0.23 2.93
CA ARG A 25 -8.95 0.12 1.46
C ARG A 25 -7.57 0.30 0.87
N LEU A 26 -7.23 -0.55 -0.08
CA LEU A 26 -6.02 -0.45 -0.89
C LEU A 26 -6.42 -0.38 -2.36
N VAL A 27 -5.91 0.61 -3.08
CA VAL A 27 -6.36 0.91 -4.44
C VAL A 27 -5.21 1.28 -5.34
N THR A 28 -5.24 0.75 -6.56
CA THR A 28 -4.58 1.30 -7.74
C THR A 28 -5.66 1.70 -8.76
N GLU A 29 -5.45 2.79 -9.49
CA GLU A 29 -6.48 3.32 -10.40
C GLU A 29 -6.75 2.40 -11.61
N LYS A 30 -5.75 1.64 -12.07
CA LYS A 30 -5.82 0.79 -13.25
C LYS A 30 -5.18 -0.57 -13.00
N ALA A 31 -5.64 -1.56 -13.76
CA ALA A 31 -5.06 -2.89 -13.81
C ALA A 31 -3.79 -2.90 -14.65
N GLU A 32 -3.76 -2.09 -15.71
CA GLU A 32 -2.66 -2.01 -16.67
C GLU A 32 -2.26 -0.56 -16.88
N TYR A 33 -0.95 -0.31 -16.89
CA TYR A 33 -0.31 0.96 -17.12
C TYR A 33 0.70 0.84 -18.26
N SER A 34 0.87 1.93 -19.00
CA SER A 34 1.98 2.09 -19.94
C SER A 34 3.29 2.42 -19.21
N GLU A 35 4.43 2.06 -19.79
CA GLU A 35 5.72 2.49 -19.24
C GLU A 35 5.82 4.02 -19.24
N ASN A 36 6.23 4.60 -18.11
CA ASN A 36 6.25 6.04 -17.78
C ASN A 36 4.87 6.68 -17.56
N GLU A 37 3.78 5.90 -17.58
CA GLU A 37 2.51 6.39 -17.09
C GLU A 37 2.57 6.59 -15.56
N ALA A 38 1.99 7.70 -15.08
CA ALA A 38 1.92 7.94 -13.65
C ALA A 38 1.04 6.87 -12.97
N ILE A 39 1.66 6.07 -12.11
CA ILE A 39 0.97 5.06 -11.32
C ILE A 39 0.51 5.68 -10.02
N LYS A 40 -0.77 5.49 -9.71
CA LYS A 40 -1.40 5.96 -8.48
C LYS A 40 -1.83 4.77 -7.65
N ILE A 41 -1.18 4.63 -6.50
CA ILE A 41 -1.50 3.67 -5.46
C ILE A 41 -1.80 4.48 -4.20
N TYR A 42 -2.89 4.16 -3.52
CA TYR A 42 -3.25 4.79 -2.26
C TYR A 42 -3.93 3.82 -1.32
N ALA A 43 -3.86 4.16 -0.04
CA ALA A 43 -4.56 3.46 1.03
C ALA A 43 -5.54 4.40 1.72
N GLU A 44 -6.63 3.83 2.25
CA GLU A 44 -7.56 4.53 3.11
C GLU A 44 -7.84 3.76 4.39
N LEU A 45 -8.00 4.48 5.51
CA LEU A 45 -8.48 3.96 6.78
C LEU A 45 -9.66 4.79 7.23
N GLU A 46 -10.82 4.16 7.34
CA GLU A 46 -12.06 4.79 7.78
C GLU A 46 -12.50 4.20 9.11
N TYR A 47 -12.77 5.07 10.08
CA TYR A 47 -13.40 4.69 11.35
C TYR A 47 -14.93 4.69 11.19
N ILE A 48 -15.56 3.58 11.57
CA ILE A 48 -17.00 3.33 11.47
C ILE A 48 -17.62 2.89 12.81
N GLY A 49 -16.93 3.11 13.92
CA GLY A 49 -17.41 2.74 15.25
C GLY A 49 -18.45 3.69 15.84
N ASP A 50 -18.75 3.51 17.11
CA ASP A 50 -19.87 4.21 17.78
C ASP A 50 -19.55 5.65 18.17
N LYS A 51 -18.28 5.97 18.48
CA LYS A 51 -17.86 7.33 18.86
C LYS A 51 -17.81 8.22 17.60
N GLU A 52 -17.92 9.54 17.76
CA GLU A 52 -17.76 10.48 16.65
C GLU A 52 -16.31 10.56 16.14
N GLU A 53 -15.35 10.32 17.03
CA GLU A 53 -13.92 10.31 16.73
C GLU A 53 -13.16 9.37 17.68
N ILE A 54 -11.98 8.95 17.22
CA ILE A 54 -11.00 8.21 18.03
C ILE A 54 -9.60 8.73 17.71
N GLU A 55 -8.66 8.48 18.61
CA GLU A 55 -7.24 8.70 18.34
C GLU A 55 -6.53 7.36 18.14
N ILE A 56 -5.65 7.32 17.15
CA ILE A 56 -4.76 6.20 16.90
C ILE A 56 -3.32 6.66 17.04
N SER A 57 -2.45 5.81 17.58
CA SER A 57 -1.01 5.97 17.48
C SER A 57 -0.43 5.02 16.44
N HIS A 58 0.43 5.52 15.58
CA HIS A 58 1.17 4.78 14.57
C HIS A 58 2.57 5.37 14.45
N ARG A 59 3.39 4.87 13.54
CA ARG A 59 4.72 5.43 13.31
C ARG A 59 4.62 6.73 12.50
N ASN A 60 5.39 6.87 11.42
CA ASN A 60 5.28 8.05 10.56
C ASN A 60 3.97 8.08 9.75
N SER A 61 3.46 6.91 9.41
CA SER A 61 2.20 6.65 8.72
C SER A 61 1.57 5.39 9.31
N PRO A 62 0.23 5.27 9.35
CA PRO A 62 -0.42 4.00 9.65
C PRO A 62 -0.34 3.04 8.46
N PHE A 63 0.02 3.52 7.26
CA PHE A 63 0.02 2.75 6.03
C PHE A 63 1.42 2.33 5.60
N TYR A 64 1.52 1.10 5.11
CA TYR A 64 2.72 0.54 4.49
C TYR A 64 2.36 -0.04 3.13
N PHE A 65 3.29 0.10 2.20
CA PHE A 65 3.14 -0.40 0.83
C PHE A 65 4.32 -1.29 0.42
N PRO A 66 4.56 -2.46 1.07
CA PRO A 66 5.46 -3.46 0.51
C PRO A 66 4.99 -3.88 -0.89
N ILE A 67 5.92 -3.89 -1.85
CA ILE A 67 5.61 -4.27 -3.24
C ILE A 67 6.59 -5.37 -3.67
N VAL A 68 6.06 -6.37 -4.38
CA VAL A 68 6.87 -7.38 -5.06
C VAL A 68 6.69 -7.21 -6.56
N GLU A 69 7.79 -7.04 -7.29
CA GLU A 69 7.81 -7.14 -8.75
C GLU A 69 8.11 -8.60 -9.12
N THR A 70 7.10 -9.34 -9.57
CA THR A 70 7.19 -10.80 -9.69
C THR A 70 7.86 -11.27 -10.97
N THR A 71 8.11 -10.40 -11.96
CA THR A 71 8.81 -10.81 -13.21
C THR A 71 10.28 -11.08 -12.93
N ARG A 72 10.90 -10.27 -12.06
CA ARG A 72 12.31 -10.41 -11.65
C ARG A 72 12.45 -10.91 -10.22
N ASN A 73 11.35 -11.04 -9.49
CA ASN A 73 11.31 -11.37 -8.07
C ASN A 73 12.08 -10.35 -7.21
N TYR A 74 11.83 -9.05 -7.47
CA TYR A 74 12.41 -7.96 -6.71
C TYR A 74 11.45 -7.49 -5.62
N GLU A 75 11.94 -7.45 -4.39
CA GLU A 75 11.24 -6.88 -3.24
C GLU A 75 11.53 -5.38 -3.17
N ILE A 76 10.47 -4.58 -3.15
CA ILE A 76 10.53 -3.15 -2.96
C ILE A 76 10.15 -2.89 -1.51
N ASP A 77 11.17 -2.83 -0.67
CA ASP A 77 11.01 -2.60 0.75
C ASP A 77 10.43 -1.21 1.05
N TYR A 78 9.78 -1.10 2.20
CA TYR A 78 9.31 0.16 2.73
C TYR A 78 10.12 0.55 3.96
N PHE A 79 10.74 1.73 3.95
CA PHE A 79 11.46 2.22 5.12
C PHE A 79 10.49 2.76 6.16
N MET A 80 10.36 1.99 7.24
CA MET A 80 9.61 2.39 8.42
C MET A 80 10.36 3.49 9.18
N THR A 81 9.83 4.72 9.15
CA THR A 81 10.41 5.86 9.88
C THR A 81 9.80 5.98 11.28
N LEU A 82 10.63 6.31 12.26
CA LEU A 82 10.37 6.06 13.69
C LEU A 82 9.63 7.12 14.53
N PRO A 83 9.27 8.35 14.11
CA PRO A 83 8.50 9.19 15.03
C PRO A 83 7.12 8.56 15.22
N LEU A 84 6.79 8.20 16.46
CA LEU A 84 5.43 7.85 16.85
C LEU A 84 4.54 9.08 16.62
N LYS A 85 3.48 8.93 15.84
CA LYS A 85 2.47 9.98 15.62
C LYS A 85 1.14 9.56 16.19
N ILE A 86 0.35 10.57 16.54
CA ILE A 86 -1.06 10.42 16.91
C ILE A 86 -1.90 11.04 15.81
N THR A 87 -2.91 10.32 15.34
CA THR A 87 -3.87 10.78 14.34
C THR A 87 -5.27 10.61 14.87
N LYS A 88 -6.07 11.67 14.74
CA LYS A 88 -7.49 11.64 15.03
C LYS A 88 -8.26 11.18 13.80
N LEU A 89 -9.03 10.11 13.93
CA LEU A 89 -9.95 9.64 12.91
C LEU A 89 -11.36 10.12 13.24
N ILE A 90 -12.02 10.74 12.27
CA ILE A 90 -13.41 11.20 12.38
C ILE A 90 -14.29 10.15 11.71
N LYS A 91 -15.39 9.76 12.37
CA LYS A 91 -16.33 8.78 11.86
C LYS A 91 -16.81 9.14 10.46
N GLY A 92 -16.77 8.18 9.55
CA GLY A 92 -17.20 8.34 8.16
C GLY A 92 -16.28 9.21 7.28
N LYS A 93 -15.11 9.63 7.77
CA LYS A 93 -14.11 10.36 6.99
C LYS A 93 -12.84 9.52 6.85
N PRO A 94 -12.52 9.00 5.66
CA PRO A 94 -11.32 8.21 5.47
C PRO A 94 -10.06 9.08 5.61
N LEU A 95 -9.10 8.62 6.40
CA LEU A 95 -7.71 9.03 6.27
C LEU A 95 -7.15 8.39 5.00
N ARG A 96 -6.51 9.16 4.12
CA ARG A 96 -5.94 8.67 2.86
C ARG A 96 -4.48 9.09 2.73
N GLU A 97 -3.64 8.17 2.28
CA GLU A 97 -2.25 8.47 1.88
C GLU A 97 -1.90 7.79 0.55
N GLU A 98 -1.09 8.49 -0.26
CA GLU A 98 -0.59 8.01 -1.53
C GLU A 98 0.79 7.37 -1.35
N TYR A 99 1.08 6.34 -2.15
CA TYR A 99 2.43 5.83 -2.30
C TYR A 99 3.28 6.82 -3.10
N LEU A 100 4.45 7.20 -2.56
CA LEU A 100 5.33 8.21 -3.14
C LEU A 100 6.71 7.66 -3.56
N GLY A 101 6.84 6.33 -3.66
CA GLY A 101 8.13 5.66 -3.85
C GLY A 101 8.72 5.12 -2.55
N SER A 102 9.37 3.97 -2.64
CA SER A 102 10.13 3.32 -1.56
C SER A 102 11.25 2.46 -2.15
N GLY A 103 11.84 1.60 -1.34
CA GLY A 103 12.94 0.72 -1.73
C GLY A 103 14.31 1.34 -1.50
N GLY A 104 15.32 0.48 -1.54
CA GLY A 104 16.72 0.84 -1.36
C GLY A 104 17.64 -0.18 -2.01
N TYR A 105 18.90 0.18 -2.16
CA TYR A 105 19.93 -0.67 -2.73
C TYR A 105 21.27 -0.44 -2.03
N GLY A 106 22.08 -1.48 -1.95
CA GLY A 106 23.47 -1.46 -1.52
C GLY A 106 24.43 -1.22 -2.68
N SER A 107 25.67 -0.84 -2.36
CA SER A 107 26.72 -0.62 -3.37
C SER A 107 27.24 -1.90 -4.02
N GLN A 108 26.93 -3.06 -3.43
CA GLN A 108 27.33 -4.39 -3.92
C GLN A 108 26.22 -5.09 -4.71
N ASP A 109 25.03 -4.49 -4.81
CA ASP A 109 23.91 -5.07 -5.55
C ASP A 109 24.20 -5.06 -7.06
N GLU A 110 23.53 -5.95 -7.78
CA GLU A 110 23.62 -6.00 -9.24
C GLU A 110 23.21 -4.67 -9.87
N LYS A 111 23.89 -4.29 -10.94
CA LYS A 111 23.68 -3.00 -11.60
C LYS A 111 22.24 -2.84 -12.06
N GLU A 112 21.64 -3.89 -12.58
CA GLU A 112 20.26 -3.95 -13.04
C GLU A 112 19.27 -3.73 -11.89
N TYR A 113 19.54 -4.27 -10.71
CA TYR A 113 18.74 -4.03 -9.50
C TYR A 113 18.87 -2.58 -9.02
N ILE A 114 20.09 -2.03 -9.00
CA ILE A 114 20.33 -0.62 -8.64
C ILE A 114 19.57 0.32 -9.57
N GLU A 115 19.62 0.08 -10.89
CA GLU A 115 18.89 0.88 -11.89
C GLU A 115 17.37 0.74 -11.73
N PHE A 116 16.88 -0.47 -11.44
CA PHE A 116 15.48 -0.71 -11.12
C PHE A 116 15.03 0.09 -9.88
N MET A 117 15.76 -0.02 -8.78
CA MET A 117 15.39 0.65 -7.52
C MET A 117 15.45 2.17 -7.63
N LYS A 118 16.41 2.73 -8.39
CA LYS A 118 16.43 4.18 -8.67
C LYS A 118 15.16 4.67 -9.35
N ARG A 119 14.60 3.90 -10.29
CA ARG A 119 13.33 4.25 -10.94
C ARG A 119 12.16 4.17 -9.95
N ILE A 120 12.07 3.08 -9.18
CA ILE A 120 11.01 2.89 -8.18
C ILE A 120 11.01 3.99 -7.11
N MET A 121 12.18 4.40 -6.63
CA MET A 121 12.33 5.51 -5.67
C MET A 121 11.85 6.86 -6.23
N ASN A 122 11.81 7.02 -7.55
CA ASN A 122 11.24 8.19 -8.24
C ASN A 122 9.77 7.98 -8.66
N ASN A 123 9.12 6.93 -8.15
CA ASN A 123 7.76 6.51 -8.52
C ASN A 123 7.60 6.17 -10.02
N GLU A 124 8.70 5.75 -10.66
CA GLU A 124 8.72 5.28 -12.05
C GLU A 124 8.80 3.75 -12.04
N PHE A 125 7.70 3.08 -12.37
CA PHE A 125 7.66 1.61 -12.38
C PHE A 125 8.14 1.07 -13.73
N PRO A 126 9.22 0.26 -13.78
CA PRO A 126 9.61 -0.44 -14.99
C PRO A 126 8.53 -1.42 -15.47
N LYS A 127 8.67 -1.95 -16.68
CA LYS A 127 7.80 -3.05 -17.12
C LYS A 127 7.87 -4.22 -16.14
N GLY A 128 6.71 -4.79 -15.82
CA GLY A 128 6.63 -5.87 -14.84
C GLY A 128 5.22 -6.12 -14.35
N TYR A 129 5.10 -7.09 -13.46
CA TYR A 129 3.88 -7.38 -12.73
C TYR A 129 4.13 -7.15 -11.26
N TYR A 130 3.24 -6.40 -10.63
CA TYR A 130 3.42 -5.84 -9.31
C TYR A 130 2.29 -6.30 -8.40
N VAL A 131 2.68 -6.83 -7.24
CA VAL A 131 1.78 -7.18 -6.15
C VAL A 131 2.05 -6.21 -5.01
N VAL A 132 1.04 -5.44 -4.61
CA VAL A 132 1.12 -4.53 -3.46
C VAL A 132 0.46 -5.23 -2.27
N ASN A 133 1.24 -5.49 -1.22
CA ASN A 133 0.80 -6.12 0.01
C ASN A 133 0.59 -5.03 1.07
N GLY A 134 -0.42 -4.19 0.86
CA GLY A 134 -0.67 -3.04 1.72
C GLY A 134 -1.10 -3.45 3.13
N LEU A 135 -0.64 -2.67 4.10
CA LEU A 135 -0.89 -2.88 5.52
C LEU A 135 -1.34 -1.56 6.16
N ALA A 136 -2.32 -1.64 7.06
CA ALA A 136 -2.58 -0.63 8.07
C ALA A 136 -2.16 -1.15 9.47
N ASP A 137 -1.15 -0.54 10.10
CA ASP A 137 -0.68 -0.87 11.45
C ASP A 137 -0.77 0.36 12.37
N PHE A 138 -1.62 0.23 13.39
CA PHE A 138 -1.87 1.29 14.35
C PHE A 138 -2.40 0.73 15.69
N ASN A 139 -2.41 1.57 16.70
CA ASN A 139 -2.97 1.27 18.01
C ASN A 139 -4.06 2.26 18.35
N VAL A 140 -5.19 1.79 18.90
CA VAL A 140 -6.24 2.69 19.39
C VAL A 140 -5.87 3.21 20.77
N ILE A 141 -6.00 4.53 20.96
CA ILE A 141 -5.81 5.21 22.25
C ILE A 141 -7.19 5.35 22.90
N ASP A 142 -7.40 4.73 24.06
CA ASP A 142 -8.62 4.93 24.84
C ASP A 142 -8.43 6.04 25.89
N ASN A 143 -9.37 6.98 25.95
CA ASN A 143 -9.31 8.18 26.79
C ASN A 143 -9.74 7.92 28.24
N GLY A 144 -9.42 6.76 28.81
CA GLY A 144 -10.01 6.32 30.07
C GLY A 144 -9.11 5.53 31.01
N ASP A 145 -8.21 4.68 30.50
CA ASP A 145 -7.40 3.82 31.38
C ASP A 145 -6.07 3.41 30.76
N THR A 146 -5.07 3.28 31.64
CA THR A 146 -3.65 3.00 31.32
C THR A 146 -3.36 1.54 30.94
N LYS A 147 -4.34 0.80 30.41
CA LYS A 147 -4.18 -0.63 30.10
C LYS A 147 -4.69 -1.03 28.72
N GLU A 148 -3.78 -1.70 28.02
CA GLU A 148 -3.84 -2.35 26.70
C GLU A 148 -4.47 -1.55 25.55
N LYS A 149 -3.57 -0.89 24.84
CA LYS A 149 -3.71 -0.38 23.48
C LYS A 149 -4.03 -1.56 22.57
N LYS A 150 -5.26 -1.64 22.06
CA LYS A 150 -5.56 -2.63 21.02
C LYS A 150 -4.77 -2.26 19.76
N ASN A 151 -3.88 -3.15 19.35
CA ASN A 151 -3.17 -3.07 18.08
C ASN A 151 -4.05 -3.66 16.97
N TYR A 152 -4.01 -3.02 15.81
CA TYR A 152 -4.64 -3.47 14.58
C TYR A 152 -3.58 -3.62 13.52
N GLU A 153 -3.63 -4.74 12.81
CA GLU A 153 -2.78 -5.04 11.66
C GLU A 153 -3.69 -5.53 10.52
N ILE A 154 -4.20 -4.59 9.72
CA ILE A 154 -5.20 -4.88 8.68
C ILE A 154 -4.49 -4.96 7.33
N ASN A 155 -4.55 -6.13 6.69
CA ASN A 155 -3.82 -6.43 5.47
C ASN A 155 -4.75 -6.46 4.25
N ALA A 156 -4.30 -5.92 3.11
CA ALA A 156 -4.99 -6.04 1.83
C ALA A 156 -4.00 -6.19 0.67
N GLN A 157 -4.44 -6.82 -0.41
CA GLN A 157 -3.61 -7.05 -1.58
C GLN A 157 -4.29 -6.56 -2.85
N ILE A 158 -3.52 -5.85 -3.68
CA ILE A 158 -3.89 -5.46 -5.03
C ILE A 158 -2.76 -5.80 -6.01
N GLU A 159 -3.10 -5.79 -7.29
CA GLU A 159 -2.20 -6.14 -8.37
C GLU A 159 -2.33 -5.16 -9.53
N PHE A 160 -1.22 -4.88 -10.20
CA PHE A 160 -1.21 -4.18 -11.49
C PHE A 160 -0.04 -4.63 -12.35
N ARG A 161 -0.12 -4.29 -13.64
CA ARG A 161 0.91 -4.57 -14.62
C ARG A 161 1.36 -3.30 -15.32
N VAL A 162 2.66 -3.21 -15.58
CA VAL A 162 3.25 -2.19 -16.46
C VAL A 162 3.70 -2.86 -17.74
N ASN A 163 3.16 -2.37 -18.86
CA ASN A 163 3.47 -2.86 -20.19
C ASN A 163 4.46 -1.93 -20.90
N ASN A 164 5.18 -2.48 -21.89
CA ASN A 164 5.88 -1.64 -22.85
C ASN A 164 4.86 -0.80 -23.63
N ASN A 165 5.27 0.40 -24.03
CA ASN A 165 4.57 1.15 -25.07
C ASN A 165 4.70 0.48 -26.44
#